data_AF-A0ABD5Y0K2-F1
#
_entry.id   AF-A0ABD5Y0K2-F1
#
_cell.length_a   1.000
_cell.length_b   1.000
_cell.length_c   1.000
_cell.angle_alpha   90.00
_cell.angle_beta   90.00
_cell.angle_gamma   90.00
#
_symmetry.space_group_name_H-M   'P 1'
#
loop_
_entity.id
_entity.type
_entity.pdbx_description
1 polymer ?
#
loop_
_entity_poly.entity_id
_entity_poly.type
_entity_poly.pdbx_seq_one_letter_code
_entity_poly.pdbx_strand_id
1 'polypeptide(L)'
;MTINPRDYDLNELREMARKRGDADVDERRADHDDPTDPADPADPAEMEWGPLDEGGDVNMSAGDSFRAGLYRELLPLVGGSDDLSKPYLRSIPDTYAAEFVVFEWLEFLLMHAGYKGAADALHYYESIDWITEDVESQLNDYLLGIDENGSNDGVDLDVDDHMLSLVYVAKLTNMQ
;
A
#
# COMPACT_ATOMS: atom_id res chain seq x y z
N MET A 1 13.27 15.36 -12.89
CA MET A 1 12.34 14.62 -13.76
C MET A 1 11.44 13.83 -12.84
N THR A 2 10.22 14.27 -12.57
CA THR A 2 9.24 13.52 -11.76
C THR A 2 8.67 12.43 -12.65
N ILE A 3 9.19 11.21 -12.53
CA ILE A 3 8.66 10.05 -13.26
C ILE A 3 7.35 9.65 -12.59
N ASN A 4 6.27 9.71 -13.38
CA ASN A 4 4.92 9.38 -12.97
C ASN A 4 4.76 7.85 -13.01
N PRO A 5 4.46 7.17 -11.90
CA PRO A 5 4.38 5.70 -11.83
C PRO A 5 3.31 5.07 -12.72
N ARG A 6 2.39 5.88 -13.27
CA ARG A 6 1.32 5.44 -14.18
C ARG A 6 1.74 5.39 -15.65
N ASP A 7 2.92 5.91 -16.00
CA ASP A 7 3.37 5.96 -17.40
C ASP A 7 4.07 4.67 -17.87
N TYR A 8 4.34 3.72 -16.97
CA TYR A 8 4.92 2.43 -17.34
C TYR A 8 3.83 1.40 -17.63
N ASP A 9 3.59 1.13 -18.91
CA ASP A 9 2.74 0.01 -19.36
C ASP A 9 3.47 -1.33 -19.11
N LEU A 10 2.76 -2.31 -18.53
CA LEU A 10 3.23 -3.67 -18.27
C LEU A 10 3.77 -4.37 -19.53
N ASN A 11 3.26 -4.01 -20.71
CA ASN A 11 3.77 -4.53 -21.96
C ASN A 11 5.12 -3.93 -22.36
N GLU A 12 5.37 -2.65 -22.05
CA GLU A 12 6.62 -1.96 -22.36
C GLU A 12 7.75 -2.44 -21.43
N LEU A 13 7.44 -2.68 -20.16
CA LEU A 13 8.37 -3.32 -19.20
C LEU A 13 8.72 -4.76 -19.60
N ARG A 14 7.75 -5.52 -20.10
CA ARG A 14 7.96 -6.88 -20.60
C ARG A 14 8.79 -6.93 -21.89
N GLU A 15 8.67 -5.89 -22.72
CA GLU A 15 9.48 -5.72 -23.91
C GLU A 15 10.92 -5.32 -23.55
N MET A 16 11.11 -4.42 -22.59
CA MET A 16 12.45 -4.05 -22.09
C MET A 16 13.17 -5.23 -21.41
N ALA A 17 12.44 -6.08 -20.68
CA ALA A 17 13.00 -7.28 -20.06
C ALA A 17 13.46 -8.33 -21.08
N ARG A 18 12.71 -8.50 -22.20
CA ARG A 18 13.13 -9.40 -23.29
C ARG A 18 14.27 -8.82 -24.12
N LYS A 19 14.26 -7.50 -24.35
CA LYS A 19 15.29 -6.82 -25.15
C LYS A 19 16.66 -6.73 -24.44
N ARG A 20 16.70 -6.86 -23.12
CA ARG A 20 17.95 -6.88 -22.32
C ARG A 20 18.54 -8.29 -22.14
N GLY A 21 17.83 -9.35 -22.56
CA GLY A 21 18.28 -10.75 -22.44
C GLY A 21 18.99 -11.33 -23.66
N ASP A 22 19.00 -10.64 -24.81
CA ASP A 22 19.53 -11.17 -26.08
C ASP A 22 20.72 -10.38 -26.66
N ALA A 23 21.24 -9.39 -25.92
CA ALA A 23 22.49 -8.70 -26.27
C ALA A 23 23.56 -9.06 -25.23
N ASP A 24 24.69 -9.56 -25.72
CA ASP A 24 25.93 -9.78 -24.98
C ASP A 24 26.09 -11.14 -24.28
N VAL A 25 25.88 -12.22 -25.04
CA VAL A 25 26.67 -13.46 -24.87
C VAL A 25 27.55 -13.63 -26.11
N ASP A 26 28.66 -12.88 -26.18
CA ASP A 26 29.83 -13.40 -26.88
C ASP A 26 31.14 -12.82 -26.32
N GLU A 27 32.16 -13.68 -26.34
CA GLU A 27 33.59 -13.40 -26.19
C GLU A 27 34.18 -13.18 -24.78
N ARG A 28 34.61 -14.31 -24.22
CA ARG A 28 35.72 -14.40 -23.27
C ARG A 28 37.02 -13.95 -23.95
N ARG A 29 37.76 -13.00 -23.36
CA ARG A 29 39.17 -13.17 -22.91
C ARG A 29 39.83 -11.86 -22.41
N ALA A 30 40.62 -12.06 -21.35
CA ALA A 30 41.84 -11.37 -20.93
C ALA A 30 41.73 -10.22 -19.89
N ASP A 31 42.11 -10.62 -18.66
CA ASP A 31 43.08 -10.01 -17.75
C ASP A 31 42.84 -8.64 -17.07
N HIS A 32 43.24 -8.63 -15.78
CA HIS A 32 43.79 -7.50 -14.99
C HIS A 32 42.77 -6.52 -14.39
N ASP A 33 42.83 -6.01 -13.17
CA ASP A 33 43.61 -6.19 -11.92
C ASP A 33 42.80 -5.38 -10.88
N ASP A 34 42.66 -5.86 -9.65
CA ASP A 34 42.03 -5.11 -8.55
C ASP A 34 43.05 -4.09 -7.98
N PRO A 35 42.63 -2.89 -7.55
CA PRO A 35 42.70 -2.66 -6.10
C PRO A 35 41.60 -1.73 -5.52
N THR A 36 40.83 -2.29 -4.58
CA THR A 36 40.41 -1.80 -3.25
C THR A 36 40.08 -0.31 -2.97
N ASP A 37 38.95 -0.16 -2.25
CA ASP A 37 38.56 0.83 -1.21
C ASP A 37 37.60 1.96 -1.65
N PRO A 38 36.62 2.45 -0.85
CA PRO A 38 36.07 2.04 0.45
C PRO A 38 34.55 1.74 0.44
N ALA A 39 34.05 1.19 1.55
CA ALA A 39 32.63 0.97 1.81
C ALA A 39 31.85 2.29 2.07
N ASP A 40 30.73 2.51 1.37
CA ASP A 40 29.60 3.37 1.79
C ASP A 40 28.35 3.04 0.92
N PRO A 41 27.14 3.46 1.31
CA PRO A 41 26.12 2.69 2.01
C PRO A 41 25.07 2.08 1.05
N ALA A 42 24.40 1.02 1.50
CA ALA A 42 23.36 0.31 0.75
C ALA A 42 22.24 1.25 0.24
N ASP A 43 21.97 1.18 -1.06
CA ASP A 43 20.76 1.69 -1.72
C ASP A 43 19.57 0.80 -1.31
N PRO A 44 18.50 1.34 -0.69
CA PRO A 44 17.39 0.55 -0.13
C PRO A 44 16.48 -0.12 -1.18
N ALA A 45 16.81 -0.02 -2.47
CA ALA A 45 15.99 -0.54 -3.56
C ALA A 45 16.43 -1.91 -4.12
N GLU A 46 17.55 -2.49 -3.67
CA GLU A 46 18.01 -3.85 -4.04
C GLU A 46 17.60 -4.92 -3.02
N MET A 47 16.37 -4.87 -2.51
CA MET A 47 15.79 -6.02 -1.80
C MET A 47 15.37 -7.08 -2.83
N GLU A 48 16.36 -7.80 -3.35
CA GLU A 48 16.20 -8.99 -4.17
C GLU A 48 15.56 -10.08 -3.29
N TRP A 49 14.31 -10.45 -3.57
CA TRP A 49 13.73 -11.70 -3.08
C TRP A 49 14.46 -12.86 -3.78
N GLY A 50 15.63 -13.20 -3.25
CA GLY A 50 16.47 -14.29 -3.73
C GLY A 50 15.71 -15.63 -3.72
N PRO A 51 16.19 -16.63 -4.49
CA PRO A 51 15.59 -17.96 -4.48
C PRO A 51 15.59 -18.47 -3.03
N LEU A 52 14.44 -19.00 -2.59
CA LEU A 52 14.28 -19.59 -1.26
C LEU A 52 15.33 -20.70 -1.07
N ASP A 53 16.46 -20.33 -0.46
CA ASP A 53 17.47 -21.27 0.00
C ASP A 53 16.90 -22.01 1.21
N GLU A 54 16.81 -23.32 1.07
CA GLU A 54 16.25 -24.23 2.06
C GLU A 54 17.25 -24.36 3.24
N GLY A 55 17.38 -23.32 4.07
CA GLY A 55 18.28 -23.40 5.24
C GLY A 55 18.68 -22.13 6.00
N GLY A 56 18.18 -20.93 5.70
CA GLY A 56 18.57 -19.69 6.39
C GLY A 56 17.41 -19.03 7.14
N ASP A 57 17.57 -18.75 8.43
CA ASP A 57 16.65 -17.92 9.21
C ASP A 57 16.56 -16.52 8.58
N VAL A 58 15.53 -16.30 7.76
CA VAL A 58 15.21 -15.00 7.17
C VAL A 58 14.65 -14.12 8.28
N ASN A 59 15.49 -13.28 8.89
CA ASN A 59 15.02 -12.27 9.83
C ASN A 59 14.33 -11.15 9.04
N MET A 60 13.04 -11.34 8.72
CA MET A 60 12.19 -10.35 8.07
C MET A 60 12.21 -9.03 8.87
N SER A 61 12.21 -7.88 8.19
CA SER A 61 12.03 -6.60 8.87
C SER A 61 10.66 -6.55 9.57
N ALA A 62 10.54 -5.74 10.62
CA ALA A 62 9.26 -5.51 11.29
C ALA A 62 8.20 -4.99 10.29
N GLY A 63 8.60 -4.11 9.37
CA GLY A 63 7.72 -3.61 8.30
C GLY A 63 7.29 -4.70 7.32
N ASP A 64 8.21 -5.58 6.89
CA ASP A 64 7.88 -6.68 5.97
C ASP A 64 6.92 -7.69 6.61
N SER A 65 7.11 -7.96 7.90
CA SER A 65 6.23 -8.85 8.67
C SER A 65 4.84 -8.26 8.83
N PHE A 66 4.75 -6.94 9.08
CA PHE A 66 3.48 -6.21 9.15
C PHE A 66 2.74 -6.24 7.80
N ARG A 67 3.43 -5.88 6.71
CA ARG A 67 2.88 -5.92 5.34
C ARG A 67 2.41 -7.31 4.96
N ALA A 68 3.19 -8.34 5.26
CA ALA A 68 2.80 -9.73 5.01
C ALA A 68 1.50 -10.11 5.77
N GLY A 69 1.31 -9.57 6.98
CA GLY A 69 0.06 -9.69 7.74
C GLY A 69 -1.12 -9.02 7.04
N LEU A 70 -0.97 -7.75 6.62
CA LEU A 70 -2.01 -7.00 5.90
C LEU A 70 -2.40 -7.69 4.59
N TYR A 71 -1.42 -8.13 3.80
CA TYR A 71 -1.69 -8.86 2.55
C TYR A 71 -2.49 -10.13 2.80
N ARG A 72 -2.16 -10.89 3.85
CA ARG A 72 -2.91 -12.11 4.21
C ARG A 72 -4.36 -11.80 4.54
N GLU A 73 -4.63 -10.69 5.20
CA GLU A 73 -5.97 -10.24 5.54
C GLU A 73 -6.75 -9.74 4.30
N LEU A 74 -6.06 -9.17 3.31
CA LEU A 74 -6.64 -8.71 2.05
C LEU A 74 -6.81 -9.81 0.99
N LEU A 75 -6.19 -11.00 1.17
CA LEU A 75 -6.31 -12.11 0.21
C LEU A 75 -7.77 -12.47 -0.13
N PRO A 76 -8.74 -12.51 0.81
CA PRO A 76 -10.14 -12.77 0.49
C PRO A 76 -10.77 -11.68 -0.39
N LEU A 77 -10.30 -10.43 -0.30
CA LEU A 77 -10.78 -9.30 -1.10
C LEU A 77 -10.18 -9.33 -2.52
N VAL A 78 -8.89 -9.65 -2.65
CA VAL A 78 -8.13 -9.61 -3.92
C VAL A 78 -8.18 -10.94 -4.69
N GLY A 79 -8.42 -12.05 -3.99
CA GLY A 79 -8.23 -13.43 -4.46
C GLY A 79 -9.37 -14.06 -5.28
N GLY A 80 -10.38 -13.30 -5.71
CA GLY A 80 -11.33 -13.78 -6.72
C GLY A 80 -12.72 -14.22 -6.22
N SER A 81 -13.28 -13.57 -5.22
CA SER A 81 -14.74 -13.48 -5.12
C SER A 81 -15.23 -12.48 -6.17
N ASP A 82 -15.88 -12.98 -7.23
CA ASP A 82 -16.49 -12.20 -8.32
C ASP A 82 -17.53 -11.16 -7.81
N ASP A 83 -17.91 -11.24 -6.53
CA ASP A 83 -18.83 -10.35 -5.82
C ASP A 83 -18.19 -9.04 -5.33
N LEU A 84 -16.86 -8.97 -5.14
CA LEU A 84 -16.18 -7.79 -4.57
C LEU A 84 -15.57 -6.91 -5.68
N SER A 85 -16.46 -6.36 -6.49
CA SER A 85 -16.11 -5.33 -7.48
C SER A 85 -16.12 -3.94 -6.85
N LYS A 86 -15.17 -3.10 -7.27
CA LYS A 86 -15.17 -1.67 -6.94
C LYS A 86 -16.50 -1.02 -7.33
N PRO A 87 -17.06 -0.11 -6.51
CA PRO A 87 -16.57 0.30 -5.19
C PRO A 87 -16.73 -0.79 -4.13
N TYR A 88 -15.69 -1.01 -3.32
CA TYR A 88 -15.63 -2.09 -2.33
C TYR A 88 -16.66 -1.86 -1.21
N LEU A 89 -16.62 -0.70 -0.56
CA LEU A 89 -17.56 -0.33 0.49
C LEU A 89 -18.63 0.61 -0.07
N ARG A 90 -19.83 0.06 -0.30
CA ARG A 90 -20.95 0.80 -0.90
C ARG A 90 -21.78 1.60 0.10
N SER A 91 -21.79 1.16 1.36
CA SER A 91 -22.54 1.76 2.46
C SER A 91 -21.95 1.30 3.79
N ILE A 92 -21.96 2.13 4.82
CA ILE A 92 -21.55 1.68 6.16
C ILE A 92 -22.66 0.75 6.70
N PRO A 93 -22.33 -0.49 7.14
CA PRO A 93 -23.33 -1.39 7.70
C PRO A 93 -23.99 -0.79 8.95
N ASP A 94 -25.32 -0.89 9.05
CA ASP A 94 -26.10 -0.39 10.20
C ASP A 94 -26.02 -1.37 11.38
N THR A 95 -24.82 -1.51 11.93
CA THR A 95 -24.55 -2.34 13.11
C THR A 95 -23.58 -1.64 14.04
N TYR A 96 -23.77 -1.80 15.35
CA TYR A 96 -22.85 -1.25 16.36
C TYR A 96 -21.40 -1.74 16.17
N ALA A 97 -21.21 -2.95 15.67
CA ALA A 97 -19.88 -3.49 15.41
C ALA A 97 -19.20 -2.76 14.25
N ALA A 98 -19.92 -2.48 13.16
CA ALA A 98 -19.39 -1.72 12.04
C ALA A 98 -19.10 -0.27 12.42
N GLU A 99 -19.98 0.37 13.20
CA GLU A 99 -19.77 1.73 13.70
C GLU A 99 -18.50 1.83 14.57
N PHE A 100 -18.24 0.85 15.44
CA PHE A 100 -16.99 0.78 16.20
C PHE A 100 -15.75 0.69 15.30
N VAL A 101 -15.80 -0.15 14.26
CA VAL A 101 -14.69 -0.30 13.29
C VAL A 101 -14.47 0.98 12.49
N VAL A 102 -15.53 1.72 12.15
CA VAL A 102 -15.42 3.03 11.51
C VAL A 102 -14.70 4.01 12.41
N PHE A 103 -15.07 4.11 13.70
CA PHE A 103 -14.39 5.03 14.61
C PHE A 103 -12.93 4.66 14.82
N GLU A 104 -12.61 3.37 14.96
CA GLU A 104 -11.21 2.91 15.04
C GLU A 104 -10.41 3.33 13.79
N TRP A 105 -11.01 3.19 12.60
CA TRP A 105 -10.37 3.61 11.36
C TRP A 105 -10.17 5.13 11.28
N LEU A 106 -11.18 5.93 11.65
CA LEU A 106 -11.08 7.39 11.64
C LEU A 106 -10.08 7.92 12.67
N GLU A 107 -10.03 7.32 13.86
CA GLU A 107 -9.02 7.63 14.88
C GLU A 107 -7.60 7.34 14.38
N PHE A 108 -7.42 6.21 13.68
CA PHE A 108 -6.15 5.88 13.03
C PHE A 108 -5.75 6.96 12.00
N LEU A 109 -6.66 7.33 11.09
CA LEU A 109 -6.38 8.36 10.08
C LEU A 109 -6.02 9.71 10.72
N LEU A 110 -6.76 10.10 11.76
CA LEU A 110 -6.50 11.34 12.51
C LEU A 110 -5.15 11.30 13.23
N MET A 111 -4.78 10.16 13.82
CA MET A 111 -3.51 10.00 14.54
C MET A 111 -2.31 10.07 13.60
N HIS A 112 -2.43 9.54 12.38
CA HIS A 112 -1.33 9.46 11.41
C HIS A 112 -1.21 10.70 10.52
N ALA A 113 -2.33 11.32 10.12
CA ALA A 113 -2.35 12.37 9.12
C ALA A 113 -3.04 13.68 9.57
N GLY A 114 -3.60 13.71 10.78
CA GLY A 114 -4.42 14.81 11.25
C GLY A 114 -5.73 14.94 10.47
N TYR A 115 -6.55 15.93 10.82
CA TYR A 115 -7.87 16.12 10.20
C TYR A 115 -7.78 16.33 8.69
N LYS A 116 -6.88 17.21 8.25
CA LYS A 116 -6.75 17.54 6.83
C LYS A 116 -6.31 16.32 6.02
N GLY A 117 -5.28 15.62 6.47
CA GLY A 117 -4.78 14.45 5.73
C GLY A 117 -5.76 13.28 5.76
N ALA A 118 -6.53 13.10 6.85
CA ALA A 118 -7.62 12.14 6.91
C ALA A 118 -8.72 12.46 5.88
N ALA A 119 -9.18 13.72 5.81
CA ALA A 119 -10.17 14.16 4.84
C ALA A 119 -9.67 14.01 3.39
N ASP A 120 -8.43 14.41 3.11
CA ASP A 120 -7.79 14.26 1.79
C ASP A 120 -7.66 12.76 1.42
N ALA A 121 -7.37 11.88 2.39
CA ALA A 121 -7.31 10.44 2.17
C ALA A 121 -8.67 9.82 1.86
N LEU A 122 -9.73 10.21 2.58
CA LEU A 122 -11.09 9.74 2.30
C LEU A 122 -11.52 10.14 0.88
N HIS A 123 -11.26 11.38 0.49
CA HIS A 123 -11.52 11.86 -0.87
C HIS A 123 -10.73 11.06 -1.91
N TYR A 124 -9.46 10.76 -1.63
CA TYR A 124 -8.66 9.91 -2.51
C TYR A 124 -9.24 8.49 -2.63
N TYR A 125 -9.72 7.88 -1.54
CA TYR A 125 -10.31 6.55 -1.56
C TYR A 125 -11.61 6.49 -2.36
N GLU A 126 -12.42 7.54 -2.31
CA GLU A 126 -13.59 7.70 -3.19
C GLU A 126 -13.15 7.75 -4.66
N SER A 127 -12.15 8.58 -4.98
CA SER A 127 -11.71 8.82 -6.36
C SER A 127 -11.15 7.58 -7.08
N ILE A 128 -10.73 6.56 -6.33
CA ILE A 128 -10.22 5.27 -6.86
C ILE A 128 -11.22 4.11 -6.67
N ASP A 129 -12.47 4.43 -6.33
CA ASP A 129 -13.57 3.52 -6.07
C ASP A 129 -13.23 2.47 -4.99
N TRP A 130 -12.66 2.88 -3.87
CA TRP A 130 -12.60 2.02 -2.67
C TRP A 130 -13.87 2.16 -1.84
N ILE A 131 -14.38 3.38 -1.75
CA ILE A 131 -15.62 3.75 -1.07
C ILE A 131 -16.51 4.53 -2.04
N THR A 132 -17.81 4.62 -1.79
CA THR A 132 -18.72 5.50 -2.53
C THR A 132 -18.71 6.93 -1.98
N GLU A 133 -19.17 7.89 -2.78
CA GLU A 133 -19.41 9.28 -2.36
C GLU A 133 -20.28 9.37 -1.09
N ASP A 134 -21.32 8.54 -0.98
CA ASP A 134 -22.18 8.50 0.21
C ASP A 134 -21.39 8.09 1.47
N VAL A 135 -20.49 7.11 1.35
CA VAL A 135 -19.63 6.66 2.46
C VAL A 135 -18.60 7.73 2.81
N GLU A 136 -17.97 8.34 1.81
CA GLU A 136 -17.03 9.45 2.00
C GLU A 136 -17.69 10.61 2.77
N SER A 137 -18.90 11.02 2.36
CA SER A 137 -19.65 12.08 3.02
C SER A 137 -19.96 11.71 4.47
N GLN A 138 -20.42 10.49 4.74
CA GLN A 138 -20.75 10.04 6.10
C GLN A 138 -19.51 10.00 7.01
N LEU A 139 -18.36 9.56 6.49
CA LEU A 139 -17.10 9.53 7.24
C LEU A 139 -16.57 10.94 7.55
N ASN A 140 -16.70 11.88 6.59
CA ASN A 140 -16.35 13.28 6.81
C ASN A 140 -17.24 13.94 7.89
N ASP A 141 -18.53 13.60 7.93
CA ASP A 141 -19.44 14.06 9.00
C ASP A 141 -18.98 13.56 10.37
N TYR A 142 -18.53 12.30 10.46
CA TYR A 142 -17.94 11.76 11.70
C TYR A 142 -16.62 12.45 12.07
N LEU A 143 -15.72 12.69 11.11
CA LEU A 143 -14.48 13.42 11.35
C LEU A 143 -14.73 14.82 11.93
N LEU A 144 -15.72 15.55 11.38
CA LEU A 144 -16.12 16.87 11.89
C LEU A 144 -16.56 16.81 13.36
N GLY A 145 -17.24 15.74 13.77
CA GLY A 145 -17.64 15.53 15.16
C GLY A 145 -16.48 15.22 16.11
N ILE A 146 -15.36 14.68 15.61
CA ILE A 146 -14.20 14.29 16.42
C ILE A 146 -13.19 15.44 16.57
N ASP A 147 -12.93 16.22 15.51
CA ASP A 147 -11.88 17.26 15.48
C ASP A 147 -12.27 18.61 16.14
N GLU A 148 -13.45 18.74 16.77
CA GLU A 148 -13.74 19.91 17.63
C GLU A 148 -12.69 20.12 18.74
N ASN A 149 -11.83 19.13 18.98
CA ASN A 149 -10.80 19.11 20.01
C ASN A 149 -9.38 19.50 19.55
N GLY A 150 -9.21 19.86 18.27
CA GLY A 150 -8.07 20.61 17.73
C GLY A 150 -6.71 19.93 17.79
N SER A 151 -6.27 19.34 16.67
CA SER A 151 -4.85 19.11 16.38
C SER A 151 -4.64 19.04 14.86
N ASN A 152 -3.73 19.83 14.31
CA ASN A 152 -3.34 19.66 12.92
C ASN A 152 -1.86 19.99 12.73
N ASP A 153 -1.08 18.95 12.42
CA ASP A 153 -0.08 19.01 11.38
C ASP A 153 -0.51 17.98 10.34
N GLY A 154 -0.90 18.45 9.15
CA GLY A 154 -1.34 17.60 8.05
C GLY A 154 -0.13 16.88 7.47
N VAL A 155 0.00 15.60 7.79
CA VAL A 155 1.04 14.72 7.25
C VAL A 155 0.38 13.80 6.22
N ASP A 156 1.06 13.55 5.10
CA ASP A 156 0.59 12.59 4.12
C ASP A 156 0.71 11.16 4.67
N LEU A 157 -0.32 10.34 4.47
CA LEU A 157 -0.28 8.92 4.82
C LEU A 157 0.75 8.18 3.96
N ASP A 158 1.43 7.21 4.56
CA ASP A 158 2.35 6.35 3.82
C ASP A 158 1.63 5.15 3.16
N VAL A 159 2.40 4.30 2.48
CA VAL A 159 1.83 3.13 1.79
C VAL A 159 1.25 2.11 2.79
N ASP A 160 1.85 1.97 3.96
CA ASP A 160 1.38 1.05 5.00
C ASP A 160 0.04 1.52 5.58
N ASP A 161 -0.10 2.82 5.75
CA ASP A 161 -1.34 3.44 6.21
C ASP A 161 -2.50 3.24 5.22
N HIS A 162 -2.22 3.39 3.93
CA HIS A 162 -3.20 3.12 2.87
C HIS A 162 -3.57 1.64 2.79
N MET A 163 -2.62 0.71 2.99
CA MET A 163 -2.91 -0.72 3.04
C MET A 163 -3.77 -1.09 4.24
N LEU A 164 -3.49 -0.51 5.41
CA LEU A 164 -4.30 -0.70 6.60
C LEU A 164 -5.71 -0.14 6.42
N SER A 165 -5.84 1.03 5.77
CA SER A 165 -7.15 1.60 5.41
C SER A 165 -7.95 0.67 4.50
N LEU A 166 -7.30 0.02 3.54
CA LEU A 166 -7.95 -0.99 2.69
C LEU A 166 -8.41 -2.21 3.49
N VAL A 167 -7.68 -2.61 4.53
CA VAL A 167 -8.11 -3.68 5.44
C VAL A 167 -9.38 -3.29 6.20
N TYR A 168 -9.48 -2.06 6.70
CA TYR A 168 -10.72 -1.55 7.32
C TYR A 168 -11.90 -1.57 6.36
N VAL A 169 -11.70 -1.11 5.12
CA VAL A 169 -12.70 -1.18 4.04
C VAL A 169 -13.15 -2.62 3.79
N ALA A 170 -12.21 -3.58 3.72
CA ALA A 170 -12.52 -4.99 3.53
C ALA A 170 -13.31 -5.58 4.71
N LYS A 171 -12.94 -5.24 5.95
CA LYS A 171 -13.67 -5.65 7.16
C LYS A 171 -15.11 -5.16 7.13
N LEU A 172 -15.32 -3.87 6.86
CA LEU A 172 -16.65 -3.27 6.78
C LEU A 172 -17.48 -3.88 5.67
N THR A 173 -16.88 -4.18 4.52
CA THR A 173 -17.56 -4.83 3.40
C THR A 173 -18.02 -6.24 3.77
N ASN A 174 -17.21 -7.00 4.52
CA ASN A 174 -17.58 -8.34 5.01
C ASN A 174 -18.67 -8.31 6.11
N MET A 175 -19.05 -7.13 6.61
CA MET A 175 -20.13 -6.94 7.59
C MET A 175 -21.46 -6.51 6.93
N GLN A 176 -21.48 -6.30 5.60
CA GLN A 176 -22.70 -6.04 4.83
C GLN A 176 -23.49 -7.33 4.58
#